data_AF-A0A285GNL0-F1
#
_entry.id   AF-A0A285GNL0-F1
#
_cell.length_a   1.000
_cell.length_b   1.000
_cell.length_c   1.000
_cell.angle_alpha   90.00
_cell.angle_beta   90.00
_cell.angle_gamma   90.00
#
_symmetry.space_group_name_H-M   'P 1'
#
loop_
_entity.id
_entity.type
_entity.pdbx_description
1 polymer ?
#
loop_
_entity_poly.entity_id
_entity_poly.type
_entity_poly.pdbx_seq_one_letter_code
_entity_poly.pdbx_strand_id
1 'polypeptide(L)'
;MSNSYRNRNEIDLHNRVHNFVGGHMGTREAPNDPVFWLHHCNIDRLWWLWQGSRGTDTYQPRTGTTSGVVDNTETMRPFADGSTPLSVSDIGPLAYSYA
;
A
#
# COMPACT_ATOMS: atom_id res chain seq x y z
N MET A 1 13.57 -11.74 -10.00
CA MET A 1 12.75 -10.68 -9.36
C MET A 1 11.30 -11.07 -9.56
N SER A 2 10.52 -11.20 -8.50
CA SER A 2 9.12 -11.65 -8.58
C SER A 2 8.27 -10.63 -9.38
N ASN A 3 7.49 -11.11 -10.35
CA ASN A 3 6.56 -10.33 -11.21
C ASN A 3 5.36 -9.72 -10.43
N SER A 4 5.52 -9.47 -9.14
CA SER A 4 4.47 -8.94 -8.26
C SER A 4 4.31 -7.44 -8.42
N TYR A 5 3.06 -6.98 -8.57
CA TYR A 5 2.71 -5.56 -8.59
C TYR A 5 3.20 -4.84 -7.33
N ARG A 6 3.00 -5.42 -6.14
CA ARG A 6 3.45 -4.84 -4.87
C ARG A 6 4.95 -4.58 -4.87
N ASN A 7 5.76 -5.60 -5.18
CA ASN A 7 7.22 -5.46 -5.19
C ASN A 7 7.69 -4.37 -6.15
N ARG A 8 7.11 -4.32 -7.35
CA ARG A 8 7.50 -3.32 -8.36
C ARG A 8 7.10 -1.91 -7.93
N ASN A 9 5.89 -1.74 -7.38
CA ASN A 9 5.43 -0.45 -6.88
C ASN A 9 6.30 0.02 -5.70
N GLU A 10 6.58 -0.87 -4.74
CA GLU A 10 7.37 -0.56 -3.54
C GLU A 10 8.84 -0.24 -3.86
N ILE A 11 9.52 -1.10 -4.62
CA ILE A 11 10.98 -1.03 -4.81
C ILE A 11 11.36 -0.06 -5.92
N ASP A 12 10.68 -0.08 -7.05
CA ASP A 12 11.13 0.67 -8.23
C ASP A 12 10.53 2.09 -8.26
N LEU A 13 9.31 2.26 -7.78
CA LEU A 13 8.57 3.53 -7.84
C LEU A 13 8.62 4.27 -6.50
N HIS A 14 8.06 3.67 -5.45
CA HIS A 14 7.96 4.27 -4.11
C HIS A 14 9.34 4.62 -3.52
N ASN A 15 10.27 3.66 -3.46
CA ASN A 15 11.59 3.90 -2.87
C ASN A 15 12.40 4.95 -3.67
N ARG A 16 12.20 5.05 -4.98
CA ARG A 16 12.89 6.05 -5.81
C ARG A 16 12.49 7.46 -5.41
N VAL A 17 11.21 7.71 -5.09
CA VAL A 17 10.76 9.05 -4.66
C VAL A 17 11.27 9.38 -3.25
N HIS A 18 11.24 8.43 -2.32
CA HIS A 18 11.86 8.59 -0.99
C HIS A 18 13.33 9.01 -1.10
N ASN A 19 14.10 8.28 -1.91
CA ASN A 19 15.52 8.57 -2.14
C ASN A 19 15.77 9.88 -2.89
N PHE A 20 14.87 10.27 -3.81
CA PHE A 20 14.99 11.50 -4.58
C PHE A 20 14.80 12.74 -3.72
N VAL A 21 13.79 12.75 -2.83
CA VAL A 21 13.56 13.88 -1.93
C VAL A 21 14.67 14.00 -0.88
N GLY A 22 15.14 12.87 -0.34
CA GLY A 22 16.22 12.86 0.65
C GLY A 22 15.81 13.46 2.01
N GLY A 23 16.79 13.80 2.85
CA GLY A 23 16.50 14.28 4.22
C GLY A 23 15.71 13.25 5.02
N HIS A 24 14.68 13.69 5.77
CA HIS A 24 13.78 12.76 6.47
C HIS A 24 13.10 11.78 5.51
N MET A 25 12.74 12.19 4.29
CA MET A 25 12.09 11.29 3.31
C MET A 25 12.96 10.09 2.92
N GLY A 26 14.28 10.15 3.09
CA GLY A 26 15.19 9.03 2.81
C GLY A 26 15.35 8.05 3.98
N THR A 27 14.70 8.28 5.13
CA THR A 27 14.93 7.53 6.36
C THR A 27 13.62 6.99 6.97
N ARG A 28 13.70 6.39 8.16
CA ARG A 28 12.50 5.88 8.88
C ARG A 28 11.61 7.01 9.40
N GLU A 29 12.18 8.21 9.49
CA GLU A 29 11.56 9.45 9.91
C GLU A 29 10.84 10.17 8.76
N ALA A 30 10.70 9.53 7.59
CA ALA A 30 10.02 10.09 6.42
C ALA A 30 8.68 10.78 6.71
N PRO A 31 7.81 10.28 7.61
CA PRO A 31 6.56 10.97 7.97
C PRO A 31 6.73 12.38 8.56
N ASN A 32 7.93 12.78 9.01
CA ASN A 32 8.19 14.14 9.48
C ASN A 32 8.20 15.18 8.35
N ASP A 33 8.35 14.77 7.10
CA ASP A 33 8.22 15.65 5.93
C ASP A 33 6.77 15.59 5.41
N PRO A 34 6.04 16.72 5.32
CA PRO A 34 4.66 16.73 4.83
C PRO A 34 4.45 16.11 3.44
N VAL A 35 5.48 16.10 2.58
CA VAL A 35 5.38 15.49 1.25
C VAL A 35 5.16 13.97 1.32
N PHE A 36 5.50 13.34 2.44
CA PHE A 36 5.26 11.91 2.70
C PHE A 36 3.81 11.52 2.41
N TRP A 37 2.86 12.28 2.93
CA TRP A 37 1.44 11.98 2.80
C TRP A 37 0.97 12.12 1.35
N LEU A 38 1.42 13.15 0.64
CA LEU A 38 1.09 13.36 -0.77
C LEU A 38 1.66 12.25 -1.66
N HIS A 39 2.90 11.83 -1.39
CA HIS A 39 3.53 10.70 -2.07
C HIS A 39 2.74 9.40 -1.86
N HIS A 40 2.40 9.07 -0.61
CA HIS A 40 1.64 7.86 -0.31
C HIS A 40 0.20 7.88 -0.86
N CYS A 41 -0.47 9.04 -0.94
CA CYS A 41 -1.74 9.16 -1.67
C CYS A 41 -1.59 8.83 -3.15
N ASN A 42 -0.48 9.21 -3.80
CA ASN A 42 -0.25 8.82 -5.19
C ASN A 42 0.08 7.32 -5.33
N ILE A 43 0.78 6.72 -4.37
CA ILE A 43 1.00 5.27 -4.33
C ILE A 43 -0.32 4.51 -4.18
N ASP A 44 -1.22 4.99 -3.33
CA ASP A 44 -2.58 4.45 -3.18
C ASP A 44 -3.40 4.61 -4.47
N ARG A 45 -3.33 5.78 -5.13
CA ARG A 45 -3.95 5.99 -6.45
C ARG A 45 -3.45 5.01 -7.51
N LEU A 46 -2.14 4.70 -7.53
CA LEU A 46 -1.60 3.71 -8.45
C LEU A 46 -2.15 2.31 -8.16
N TRP A 47 -2.37 1.97 -6.90
CA TRP A 47 -2.98 0.69 -6.51
C TRP A 47 -4.43 0.62 -6.99
N TRP A 48 -5.21 1.68 -6.77
CA TRP A 48 -6.57 1.81 -7.27
C TRP A 48 -6.66 1.67 -8.79
N LEU A 49 -5.79 2.35 -9.55
CA LEU A 49 -5.72 2.23 -11.01
C LEU A 49 -5.41 0.79 -11.45
N TRP A 50 -4.51 0.12 -10.74
CA TRP A 50 -4.17 -1.26 -11.05
C TRP A 50 -5.34 -2.21 -10.77
N GLN A 51 -6.07 -2.02 -9.68
CA GLN A 51 -7.31 -2.75 -9.37
C GLN A 51 -8.37 -2.53 -10.46
N GLY A 52 -8.51 -1.31 -11.00
CA GLY A 52 -9.38 -1.04 -12.14
C GLY A 52 -9.06 -1.87 -13.40
N SER A 53 -7.81 -2.33 -13.55
CA SER A 53 -7.36 -3.17 -14.67
C SER A 53 -7.36 -4.67 -14.40
N ARG A 54 -7.39 -5.10 -13.12
CA ARG A 54 -7.21 -6.51 -12.70
C ARG A 54 -8.34 -7.05 -11.81
N GLY A 55 -9.25 -6.20 -11.35
CA GLY A 55 -10.20 -6.49 -10.28
C GLY A 55 -9.64 -6.11 -8.90
N THR A 56 -10.54 -5.97 -7.91
CA THR A 56 -10.19 -5.67 -6.51
C THR A 56 -9.81 -6.91 -5.71
N ASP A 57 -10.30 -8.09 -6.11
CA ASP A 57 -10.08 -9.37 -5.43
C ASP A 57 -8.74 -10.05 -5.82
N THR A 58 -7.65 -9.30 -5.69
CA THR A 58 -6.32 -9.71 -6.17
C THR A 58 -5.26 -9.80 -5.08
N TYR A 59 -5.61 -9.48 -3.83
CA TYR A 59 -4.67 -9.53 -2.71
C TYR A 59 -4.17 -10.96 -2.47
N GLN A 60 -2.88 -11.07 -2.16
CA GLN A 60 -2.22 -12.29 -1.73
C GLN A 60 -1.26 -11.93 -0.58
N PRO A 61 -1.11 -12.77 0.46
CA PRO A 61 -1.76 -14.08 0.62
C PRO A 61 -3.20 -13.99 1.12
N ARG A 62 -4.01 -15.03 0.87
CA ARG A 62 -5.39 -15.11 1.37
C ARG A 62 -5.52 -15.79 2.73
N THR A 63 -4.72 -16.80 3.03
CA THR A 63 -4.86 -17.55 4.29
C THR A 63 -3.54 -18.21 4.68
N GLY A 64 -2.90 -17.78 5.77
CA GLY A 64 -1.87 -18.56 6.49
C GLY A 64 -0.71 -19.13 5.67
N THR A 65 -0.47 -18.66 4.43
CA THR A 65 0.50 -19.27 3.52
C THR A 65 1.93 -18.82 3.79
N THR A 66 2.13 -17.79 4.63
CA THR A 66 3.46 -17.22 4.86
C THR A 66 3.57 -16.65 6.28
N SER A 67 4.44 -17.25 7.09
CA SER A 67 4.73 -16.75 8.44
C SER A 67 5.28 -15.33 8.40
N GLY A 68 4.72 -14.44 9.21
CA GLY A 68 5.14 -13.04 9.31
C GLY A 68 4.60 -12.12 8.20
N VAL A 69 3.66 -12.60 7.38
CA VAL A 69 2.97 -11.77 6.37
C VAL A 69 1.49 -11.74 6.71
N VAL A 70 0.93 -10.52 6.80
CA VAL A 70 -0.50 -10.30 7.03
C VAL A 70 -1.28 -10.84 5.84
N ASP A 71 -2.22 -11.77 6.07
CA ASP A 71 -3.14 -12.22 5.03
C ASP A 71 -4.35 -11.29 4.87
N ASN A 72 -5.16 -11.49 3.83
CA ASN A 72 -6.24 -10.57 3.51
C ASN A 72 -7.32 -10.47 4.60
N THR A 73 -7.39 -11.42 5.53
CA THR A 73 -8.35 -11.42 6.65
C THR A 73 -7.71 -11.11 8.01
N GLU A 74 -6.39 -11.03 8.08
CA GLU A 74 -5.68 -10.73 9.32
C GLU A 74 -5.69 -9.22 9.60
N THR A 75 -5.88 -8.85 10.89
CA THR A 75 -5.84 -7.45 11.32
C THR A 75 -4.45 -6.85 11.09
N MET A 76 -4.39 -5.75 10.34
CA MET A 76 -3.19 -4.95 10.15
C MET A 76 -2.90 -4.16 11.42
N ARG A 77 -1.98 -4.63 12.27
CA ARG A 77 -1.56 -3.86 13.44
C ARG A 77 -0.75 -2.62 12.99
N PRO A 78 -0.88 -1.46 13.68
CA PRO A 78 -1.57 -1.23 14.96
C PRO A 78 -3.04 -0.78 14.82
N PHE A 79 -3.68 -0.96 13.66
CA PHE A 79 -5.07 -0.56 13.46
C PHE A 79 -6.03 -1.44 14.27
N ALA A 80 -7.26 -0.93 14.45
CA ALA A 80 -8.29 -1.60 15.25
C ALA A 80 -8.68 -2.95 14.64
N ASP A 81 -9.18 -3.86 15.50
CA ASP A 81 -9.64 -5.18 15.08
C ASP A 81 -10.64 -5.10 13.92
N GLY A 82 -10.42 -5.92 12.90
CA GLY A 82 -11.19 -5.89 11.66
C GLY A 82 -10.63 -4.96 10.57
N SER A 83 -9.60 -4.17 10.86
CA SER A 83 -8.84 -3.41 9.85
C SER A 83 -7.91 -4.36 9.09
N THR A 84 -8.47 -5.10 8.13
CA THR A 84 -7.78 -6.12 7.34
C THR A 84 -7.48 -5.60 5.93
N PRO A 85 -6.54 -6.21 5.18
CA PRO A 85 -6.34 -5.83 3.78
C PRO A 85 -7.61 -5.97 2.92
N LEU A 86 -8.48 -6.95 3.23
CA LEU A 86 -9.77 -7.09 2.58
C LEU A 86 -10.69 -5.90 2.87
N SER A 87 -10.72 -5.41 4.12
CA SER A 87 -11.58 -4.28 4.53
C SER A 87 -11.24 -2.96 3.82
N VAL A 88 -10.01 -2.82 3.31
CA VAL A 88 -9.52 -1.63 2.61
C VAL A 88 -9.22 -1.88 1.13
N SER A 89 -9.65 -3.04 0.60
CA SER A 89 -9.40 -3.39 -0.80
C SER A 89 -10.30 -2.65 -1.79
N ASP A 90 -11.44 -2.15 -1.32
CA ASP A 90 -12.33 -1.26 -2.07
C ASP A 90 -12.37 0.09 -1.36
N ILE A 91 -12.02 1.16 -2.08
CA ILE A 91 -11.98 2.52 -1.52
C ILE A 91 -13.36 3.16 -1.46
N GLY A 92 -14.36 2.66 -2.20
CA GLY A 92 -15.70 3.22 -2.24
C GLY A 92 -16.35 3.35 -0.85
N PRO A 93 -16.32 2.29 -0.02
CA PRO A 93 -16.77 2.35 1.38
C PRO A 93 -15.94 3.25 2.30
N LEU A 94 -14.72 3.64 1.91
CA LEU A 94 -13.81 4.47 2.71
C LEU A 94 -14.04 5.98 2.53
N ALA A 95 -15.10 6.37 1.81
CA ALA A 95 -15.53 7.75 1.62
C ALA A 95 -14.52 8.68 0.92
N TYR A 96 -13.67 8.11 0.04
CA TYR A 96 -12.83 8.90 -0.86
C TYR A 96 -12.77 8.28 -2.26
N SER A 97 -12.32 9.08 -3.23
CA SER A 97 -12.16 8.65 -4.62
C SER A 97 -11.01 9.40 -5.28
N TYR A 98 -10.44 8.80 -6.32
CA TYR A 98 -9.55 9.49 -7.26
C TYR A 98 -10.33 9.92 -8.51
N ALA A 99 -9.89 11.03 -9.11
CA ALA A 99 -10.36 11.47 -10.42
C ALA A 99 -9.76 10.64 -11.56
#